data_AF-A0A813LXD9-F1
#
_entry.id   AF-A0A813LXD9-F1
#
_cell.length_a   1.000
_cell.length_b   1.000
_cell.length_c   1.000
_cell.angle_alpha   90.00
_cell.angle_beta   90.00
_cell.angle_gamma   90.00
#
_symmetry.space_group_name_H-M   'P 1'
#
loop_
_entity.id
_entity.type
_entity.pdbx_description
1 polymer ?
#
loop_
_entity_poly.entity_id
_entity_poly.type
_entity_poly.pdbx_seq_one_letter_code
_entity_poly.pdbx_strand_id
1 'polypeptide(L)'
;MDSNLESLVFGGILKYFCLPVIIFESGWSLRLRDFISQFGYILLVAVLGTAVSILVVAQLIMATSDYHIIQDPRTAYAIACLISSTDPVATLSTFGSLNVDPLLFIMVFGGIPD
;
A
#
# COMPACT_ATOMS: atom_id res chain seq x y z
N MET A 1 -6.26 -28.56 -22.77
CA MET A 1 -5.71 -28.79 -21.41
C MET A 1 -4.77 -27.63 -21.06
N ASP A 2 -5.17 -26.39 -21.37
CA ASP A 2 -4.19 -25.31 -21.65
C ASP A 2 -4.51 -24.00 -20.90
N SER A 3 -5.73 -23.83 -20.37
CA SER A 3 -6.15 -22.61 -19.66
C SER A 3 -5.50 -22.43 -18.28
N ASN A 4 -5.20 -23.52 -17.57
CA ASN A 4 -4.48 -23.46 -16.28
C ASN A 4 -2.97 -23.21 -16.47
N LEU A 5 -2.40 -23.60 -17.61
CA LEU A 5 -1.00 -23.29 -17.89
C LEU A 5 -0.82 -21.83 -18.30
N GLU A 6 -1.72 -21.27 -19.12
CA GLU A 6 -1.70 -19.85 -19.46
C GLU A 6 -1.83 -18.96 -18.21
N SER A 7 -2.71 -19.33 -17.27
CA SER A 7 -2.87 -18.60 -16.00
C SER A 7 -1.67 -18.76 -15.06
N LEU A 8 -1.04 -19.93 -15.02
CA LEU A 8 0.21 -20.16 -14.27
C LEU A 8 1.39 -19.41 -14.89
N VAL A 9 1.49 -19.34 -16.22
CA VAL A 9 2.52 -18.58 -16.93
C VAL A 9 2.33 -17.09 -16.69
N PHE A 10 1.10 -16.57 -16.85
CA PHE A 10 0.80 -15.16 -16.57
C PHE A 10 1.04 -14.81 -15.09
N GLY A 11 0.56 -15.61 -14.15
CA GLY A 11 0.80 -15.42 -12.72
C GLY A 11 2.28 -15.51 -12.34
N GLY A 12 3.02 -16.42 -12.98
CA GLY A 12 4.47 -16.54 -12.83
C GLY A 12 5.20 -15.31 -13.33
N ILE A 13 4.86 -14.79 -14.52
CA ILE A 13 5.44 -13.58 -15.08
C ILE A 13 5.15 -12.37 -14.19
N LEU A 14 3.90 -12.19 -13.72
CA LEU A 14 3.56 -11.09 -12.82
C LEU A 14 4.38 -11.13 -11.53
N LYS A 15 4.46 -12.29 -10.88
CA LYS A 15 5.11 -12.43 -9.57
C LYS A 15 6.64 -12.40 -9.65
N TYR A 16 7.23 -13.06 -10.66
CA TYR A 16 8.68 -13.23 -10.74
C TYR A 16 9.37 -12.19 -11.62
N PHE A 17 8.66 -11.53 -12.53
CA PHE A 17 9.24 -10.54 -13.43
C PHE A 17 8.68 -9.13 -13.18
N CYS A 18 7.36 -8.99 -13.15
CA CYS A 18 6.73 -7.67 -13.00
C CYS A 18 6.96 -7.09 -11.59
N LEU A 19 6.73 -7.89 -10.54
CA LEU A 19 6.89 -7.47 -9.15
C LEU A 19 8.34 -7.00 -8.83
N PRO A 20 9.40 -7.78 -9.17
CA PRO A 20 10.77 -7.36 -8.89
C PRO A 20 11.18 -6.11 -9.68
N VAL A 21 10.70 -5.96 -10.93
CA VAL A 21 10.96 -4.75 -11.74
C VAL A 21 10.34 -3.51 -11.09
N ILE A 22 9.09 -3.60 -10.61
CA ILE A 22 8.40 -2.47 -9.94
C ILE A 22 9.10 -2.11 -8.62
N ILE A 23 9.50 -3.11 -7.83
CA ILE A 23 10.21 -2.90 -6.56
C ILE A 23 11.60 -2.27 -6.81
N PHE A 24 12.28 -2.67 -7.88
CA PHE A 24 13.59 -2.13 -8.23
C PHE A 24 13.51 -0.68 -8.72
N GLU A 25 12.59 -0.37 -9.64
CA GLU A 25 12.34 0.99 -10.12
C GLU A 25 11.99 1.95 -8.98
N SER A 26 11.08 1.53 -8.09
CA SER A 26 10.70 2.31 -6.92
C SER A 26 11.84 2.50 -5.92
N GLY A 27 12.66 1.45 -5.70
CA GLY A 27 13.83 1.53 -4.84
C GLY A 27 14.94 2.42 -5.39
N TRP A 28 15.12 2.49 -6.71
CA TRP A 28 16.13 3.32 -7.37
C TRP A 28 15.81 4.82 -7.31
N SER A 29 14.53 5.18 -7.38
CA SER A 29 14.06 6.56 -7.22
C SER A 29 14.21 7.08 -5.78
N LEU A 30 14.28 6.18 -4.80
CA LEU A 30 14.34 6.54 -3.38
C LEU A 30 15.75 6.93 -2.90
N ARG A 31 15.83 7.98 -2.08
CA ARG A 31 17.04 8.30 -1.30
C ARG A 31 17.23 7.29 -0.16
N LEU A 32 17.93 6.20 -0.49
CA LEU A 32 18.27 5.10 0.43
C LEU A 32 18.88 5.56 1.77
N ARG A 33 19.66 6.65 1.80
CA ARG A 33 20.29 7.16 3.03
C ARG A 33 19.28 7.69 4.05
N ASP A 34 18.25 8.40 3.59
CA ASP A 34 17.22 8.96 4.46
C ASP A 34 16.17 7.89 4.80
N PHE A 35 15.88 7.00 3.85
CA PHE A 35 14.97 5.86 4.02
C PHE A 35 15.48 4.84 5.07
N ILE A 36 16.76 4.46 5.03
CA ILE A 36 17.33 3.50 6.01
C ILE A 36 17.37 4.11 7.42
N SER A 37 17.59 5.42 7.53
CA SER A 37 17.54 6.15 8.82
C SER A 37 16.15 6.13 9.45
N GLN A 38 15.09 6.18 8.62
CA GLN A 38 13.70 6.27 9.05
C GLN A 38 12.90 4.97 8.84
N PHE A 39 13.57 3.87 8.50
CA PHE A 39 12.94 2.59 8.14
C PHE A 39 12.02 2.07 9.24
N GLY A 40 12.41 2.26 10.51
CA GLY A 40 11.58 1.88 11.66
C GLY A 40 10.24 2.64 11.73
N TYR A 41 10.24 3.94 11.43
CA TYR A 41 9.01 4.73 11.41
C TYR A 41 8.07 4.26 10.28
N ILE A 42 8.63 3.97 9.12
CA ILE A 42 7.90 3.46 7.95
C ILE A 42 7.28 2.09 8.26
N LEU A 43 8.06 1.20 8.89
CA LEU A 43 7.58 -0.11 9.32
C LEU A 43 6.49 0.00 10.38
N LEU A 44 6.62 0.93 11.34
CA LEU A 44 5.59 1.16 12.36
C LEU A 44 4.30 1.69 11.74
N VAL A 45 4.37 2.68 10.84
CA VAL A 45 3.18 3.22 10.16
C VAL A 45 2.53 2.15 9.28
N ALA A 46 3.30 1.36 8.55
CA ALA A 46 2.77 0.28 7.74
C ALA A 46 2.12 -0.81 8.60
N VAL A 47 2.85 -1.39 9.55
CA VAL A 47 2.36 -2.53 10.35
C VAL A 47 1.27 -2.12 11.33
N LEU A 48 1.48 -1.05 12.11
CA LEU A 48 0.47 -0.59 13.07
C LEU A 48 -0.74 0.03 12.35
N GLY A 49 -0.52 0.76 11.26
CA GLY A 49 -1.62 1.30 10.45
C GLY A 49 -2.49 0.21 9.85
N THR A 50 -1.90 -0.84 9.27
CA THR A 50 -2.62 -2.00 8.78
C THR A 50 -3.33 -2.74 9.92
N ALA A 51 -2.68 -2.95 11.07
CA ALA A 51 -3.31 -3.62 12.21
C ALA A 51 -4.54 -2.87 12.72
N VAL A 52 -4.44 -1.55 12.88
CA VAL A 52 -5.57 -0.70 13.30
C VAL A 52 -6.67 -0.70 12.23
N SER A 53 -6.32 -0.61 10.95
CA SER A 53 -7.27 -0.68 9.84
C SER A 53 -8.04 -2.01 9.80
N ILE A 54 -7.37 -3.15 9.98
CA ILE A 54 -8.02 -4.46 10.08
C ILE A 54 -9.04 -4.47 11.23
N LEU A 55 -8.66 -3.97 12.40
CA LEU A 55 -9.55 -3.91 13.55
C LEU A 55 -10.77 -3.03 13.25
N VAL A 56 -10.57 -1.83 12.70
CA VAL A 56 -11.67 -0.92 12.39
C VAL A 56 -12.61 -1.51 11.35
N VAL A 57 -12.07 -2.04 10.24
CA VAL A 57 -12.87 -2.63 9.15
C VAL A 57 -13.60 -3.89 9.62
N ALA A 58 -12.95 -4.78 10.36
CA ALA A 58 -13.58 -5.99 10.89
C ALA A 58 -14.72 -5.65 11.85
N GLN A 59 -14.52 -4.69 12.76
CA GLN A 59 -15.57 -4.26 13.69
C GLN A 59 -16.74 -3.58 12.96
N LEU A 60 -16.47 -2.81 11.91
CA LEU A 60 -17.51 -2.16 11.11
C LEU A 60 -18.35 -3.18 10.31
N ILE A 61 -17.71 -4.22 9.77
CA ILE A 61 -18.39 -5.35 9.13
C ILE A 61 -19.25 -6.11 10.15
N MET A 62 -18.72 -6.39 11.34
CA MET A 62 -19.46 -7.05 12.42
C MET A 62 -20.65 -6.20 12.91
N ALA A 63 -20.49 -4.88 13.01
CA ALA A 63 -21.58 -3.97 13.40
C ALA A 63 -22.67 -3.87 12.33
N THR A 64 -22.33 -4.06 11.06
CA THR A 64 -23.28 -4.08 9.94
C THR A 64 -23.80 -5.50 9.65
N SER A 65 -23.49 -6.48 10.50
CA SER A 65 -23.85 -7.88 10.31
C SER A 65 -25.37 -8.10 10.29
N ASP A 66 -26.15 -7.28 10.98
CA ASP A 66 -27.62 -7.33 10.92
C ASP A 66 -28.18 -7.00 9.52
N TYR A 67 -27.41 -6.30 8.67
CA TYR A 67 -27.78 -5.94 7.30
C TYR A 67 -27.14 -6.83 6.23
N HIS A 68 -26.20 -7.73 6.58
CA HIS A 68 -25.44 -8.54 5.62
C HIS A 68 -25.37 -10.03 6.01
N ILE A 69 -25.20 -10.90 5.02
CA ILE A 69 -25.15 -12.38 5.20
C ILE A 69 -23.87 -12.85 5.94
N ILE A 70 -22.90 -11.96 6.15
CA ILE A 70 -21.61 -12.28 6.77
C ILE A 70 -21.78 -12.18 8.30
N GLN A 71 -22.16 -13.31 8.91
CA GLN A 71 -22.30 -13.42 10.37
C GLN A 71 -21.11 -14.10 11.05
N ASP A 72 -20.26 -14.80 10.28
CA ASP A 72 -19.10 -15.48 10.84
C ASP A 72 -17.95 -14.48 11.07
N PRO A 73 -17.51 -14.24 12.32
CA PRO A 73 -16.41 -13.33 12.61
C PRO A 73 -15.12 -13.73 11.87
N ARG A 74 -14.88 -15.02 11.62
CA ARG A 74 -13.69 -15.44 10.86
C ARG A 74 -13.67 -14.89 9.44
N THR A 75 -14.84 -14.89 8.79
CA THR A 75 -15.00 -14.38 7.43
C THR A 75 -14.87 -12.86 7.39
N ALA A 76 -15.43 -12.15 8.38
CA ALA A 76 -15.31 -10.70 8.49
C ALA A 76 -13.85 -10.25 8.65
N TYR A 77 -13.08 -10.91 9.52
CA TYR A 77 -11.66 -10.63 9.70
C TYR A 77 -10.82 -11.02 8.47
N ALA A 78 -11.15 -12.12 7.78
CA ALA A 78 -10.45 -12.48 6.54
C ALA A 78 -10.64 -11.41 5.45
N ILE A 79 -11.86 -10.90 5.27
CA ILE A 79 -12.16 -9.83 4.32
C ILE A 79 -11.50 -8.52 4.74
N ALA A 80 -11.54 -8.18 6.03
CA ALA A 80 -10.86 -6.99 6.56
C ALA A 80 -9.34 -7.03 6.32
N CYS A 81 -8.69 -8.18 6.53
CA CYS A 81 -7.28 -8.39 6.20
C CYS A 81 -7.00 -8.24 4.71
N LEU A 82 -7.84 -8.79 3.84
CA LEU A 82 -7.67 -8.68 2.38
C LEU A 82 -7.76 -7.23 1.90
N ILE A 83 -8.74 -6.46 2.40
CA ILE A 83 -8.93 -5.06 2.04
C ILE A 83 -7.80 -4.20 2.61
N SER A 84 -7.37 -4.49 3.84
CA SER A 84 -6.38 -3.68 4.55
C SER A 84 -4.93 -4.04 4.21
N SER A 85 -4.68 -5.07 3.41
CA SER A 85 -3.33 -5.45 2.97
C SER A 85 -2.77 -4.37 2.05
N THR A 86 -2.16 -3.34 2.63
CA THR A 86 -1.50 -2.25 1.91
C THR A 86 -0.08 -2.66 1.54
N ASP A 87 0.31 -2.49 0.27
CA ASP A 87 1.67 -2.77 -0.21
C ASP A 87 2.61 -1.59 0.11
N PRO A 88 3.48 -1.68 1.14
CA PRO A 88 4.29 -0.54 1.57
C PRO A 88 5.26 -0.07 0.49
N VAL A 89 5.76 -0.97 -0.37
CA VAL A 89 6.67 -0.63 -1.46
C VAL A 89 5.98 0.18 -2.55
N ALA A 90 4.74 -0.15 -2.89
CA ALA A 90 3.97 0.61 -3.86
C ALA A 90 3.67 2.02 -3.34
N THR A 91 3.20 2.14 -2.09
CA THR A 91 2.98 3.45 -1.47
C THR A 91 4.26 4.26 -1.36
N LEU A 92 5.39 3.63 -1.00
CA LEU A 92 6.67 4.29 -0.88
C LEU A 92 7.18 4.83 -2.23
N SER A 93 7.02 4.05 -3.30
CA SER A 93 7.27 4.48 -4.68
C SER A 93 6.48 5.73 -5.03
N THR A 94 5.18 5.72 -4.73
CA THR A 94 4.29 6.84 -4.98
C THR A 94 4.69 8.06 -4.15
N PHE A 95 5.06 7.90 -2.88
CA PHE A 95 5.58 9.00 -2.04
C PHE A 95 6.92 9.56 -2.54
N GLY A 96 7.80 8.73 -3.10
CA GLY A 96 9.04 9.18 -3.73
C GLY A 96 8.78 10.04 -4.98
N SER A 97 7.81 9.62 -5.80
CA SER A 97 7.35 10.37 -6.98
C SER A 97 6.55 11.62 -6.63
N LEU A 98 5.84 11.62 -5.49
CA LEU A 98 5.25 12.80 -4.86
C LEU A 98 6.31 13.56 -4.03
N ASN A 99 7.55 13.66 -4.49
CA ASN A 99 8.47 14.72 -4.04
C ASN A 99 7.76 16.07 -4.31
N VAL A 100 6.90 16.51 -3.38
CA VAL A 100 6.37 17.85 -3.33
C VAL A 100 7.58 18.70 -2.97
N ASP A 101 8.32 18.97 -4.03
CA ASP A 101 9.23 20.07 -4.18
C ASP A 101 8.44 21.32 -3.70
N PRO A 102 9.08 22.27 -3.01
CA PRO A 102 8.51 23.54 -2.52
C PRO A 102 7.76 24.41 -3.57
N LEU A 103 7.52 23.91 -4.77
CA LEU A 103 6.67 24.51 -5.81
C LEU A 103 5.22 24.73 -5.36
N LEU A 104 4.70 23.93 -4.43
CA LEU A 104 3.39 24.20 -3.81
C LEU A 104 3.43 25.44 -2.89
N PHE A 105 4.58 25.76 -2.30
CA PHE A 105 4.79 26.99 -1.53
C PHE A 105 4.83 28.23 -2.45
N ILE A 106 5.48 28.14 -3.62
CA ILE A 106 5.50 29.23 -4.62
C ILE A 106 4.13 29.46 -5.28
N MET A 107 3.36 28.40 -5.55
CA MET A 107 2.03 28.52 -6.18
C MET A 107 0.94 29.01 -5.21
N VAL A 108 1.09 28.75 -3.90
CA VAL A 108 0.18 29.27 -2.86
C VAL A 108 0.57 30.67 -2.37
N PHE A 109 1.86 31.03 -2.34
CA PHE A 109 2.29 32.32 -1.79
C PHE A 109 2.65 33.42 -2.81
N GLY A 110 2.66 33.14 -4.12
CA GLY A 110 2.47 34.17 -5.15
C GLY A 110 3.24 35.48 -4.99
N GLY A 111 4.52 35.44 -4.61
CA GLY A 111 5.32 36.66 -4.42
C GLY A 111 6.81 36.40 -4.50
N ILE A 112 7.44 36.99 -5.52
CA ILE A 112 8.89 37.23 -5.57
C ILE A 112 9.19 38.29 -4.50
N PRO A 113 10.06 38.06 -3.51
CA PRO A 113 10.58 39.14 -2.69
C PRO A 113 11.59 39.92 -3.52
N ASP A 114 11.30 41.20 -3.71
CA ASP A 114 12.24 42.26 -4.10
C ASP A 114 13.43 42.38 -3.12
#